data_AF-A0AAV8WPF7-F1
#
_entry.id   AF-A0AAV8WPF7-F1
#
_cell.length_a   1.000
_cell.length_b   1.000
_cell.length_c   1.000
_cell.angle_alpha   90.00
_cell.angle_beta   90.00
_cell.angle_gamma   90.00
#
_symmetry.space_group_name_H-M   'P 1'
#
loop_
_entity.id
_entity.type
_entity.pdbx_description
1 polymer ?
#
loop_
_entity_poly.entity_id
_entity_poly.type
_entity_poly.pdbx_seq_one_letter_code
_entity_poly.pdbx_strand_id
1 'polypeptide(L)'
;MPGEIKLDVNRLTKEELGYELRVRELGEGGNLTVVEMRAVLRNALHLEKTSLAIKSPTYPYKFAEDSVALTANLDTVNSLIDEFCGIANDSKYKGIMSKIAHALGRVNRSSPSSEAEKETKMDIRLKLLLAVDRLQEKTKKDRKTRDSTVFDLSVLRQTVGQPGAYSSAMEAEHSSSDEEQVVKLKPVPVRDWGLKFTGRPGDMSFTTFLERVEEKRRSRGISRARLFTDAVDFFESDAHTWYNLVKNWATDWESLIELMREQFLPENFDRDLFEEIKRRTQGSQESIGLYIASMIGLFNKMRTPIAEETQLEMILERIDPYYHPFLAFENITSVTQLLTYCRKLDVKRGLAKSYIPPPPKKKSLVPELAYASTSTSVSSSHSSLVVGEVPTTRSVTIKCFNCDQVGHRHRTCPSPKKDILFQLR
;
A
#
# COMPACT_ATOMS: atom_id res chain seq x y z
N MET A 1 2.36 3.38 -3.36
CA MET A 1 2.85 4.75 -3.61
C MET A 1 4.07 4.68 -4.50
N PRO A 2 4.21 5.53 -5.54
CA PRO A 2 5.53 5.84 -6.09
C PRO A 2 6.39 6.46 -4.98
N GLY A 3 7.70 6.21 -4.99
CA GLY A 3 8.59 6.71 -3.92
C GLY A 3 8.71 8.23 -3.94
N GLU A 4 8.63 8.87 -2.77
CA GLU A 4 8.79 10.31 -2.63
C GLU A 4 10.13 10.78 -3.25
N ILE A 5 10.09 11.79 -4.11
CA ILE A 5 11.29 12.44 -4.64
C ILE A 5 11.89 13.29 -3.51
N LYS A 6 12.84 12.70 -2.77
CA LYS A 6 13.40 13.24 -1.54
C LYS A 6 14.91 13.37 -1.62
N LEU A 7 15.42 14.56 -1.31
CA LEU A 7 16.84 14.85 -1.22
C LEU A 7 17.47 14.08 -0.05
N ASP A 8 18.45 13.21 -0.34
CA ASP A 8 19.29 12.53 0.65
C ASP A 8 20.68 13.18 0.68
N VAL A 9 20.93 13.99 1.72
CA VAL A 9 22.17 14.74 1.96
C VAL A 9 23.40 13.82 1.98
N ASN A 10 23.24 12.55 2.36
CA ASN A 10 24.34 11.59 2.42
C ASN A 10 24.81 11.13 1.03
N ARG A 11 24.02 11.41 -0.02
CA ARG A 11 24.27 11.00 -1.42
C ARG A 11 24.74 12.14 -2.32
N LEU A 12 24.80 13.36 -1.79
CA LEU A 12 25.35 14.53 -2.49
C LEU A 12 26.88 14.45 -2.53
N THR A 13 27.46 14.81 -3.68
CA THR A 13 28.90 15.02 -3.90
C THR A 13 29.40 16.29 -3.20
N LYS A 14 30.73 16.52 -3.16
CA LYS A 14 31.30 17.73 -2.54
C LYS A 14 30.79 19.02 -3.22
N GLU A 15 30.64 19.00 -4.53
CA GLU A 15 30.14 20.14 -5.33
C GLU A 15 28.66 20.44 -5.04
N GLU A 16 27.81 19.40 -5.00
CA GLU A 16 26.38 19.55 -4.68
C GLU A 16 26.17 20.03 -3.24
N LEU A 17 27.01 19.58 -2.30
CA LEU A 17 27.04 20.08 -0.92
C LEU A 17 27.49 21.55 -0.87
N GLY A 18 28.56 21.92 -1.58
CA GLY A 18 29.04 23.31 -1.66
C GLY A 18 28.00 24.25 -2.24
N TYR A 19 27.27 23.81 -3.27
CA TYR A 19 26.15 24.54 -3.86
C TYR A 19 25.00 24.74 -2.85
N GLU A 20 24.50 23.68 -2.20
CA GLU A 20 23.38 23.80 -1.22
C GLU A 20 23.78 24.57 0.06
N LEU A 21 25.07 24.68 0.40
CA LEU A 21 25.58 25.57 1.44
C LEU A 21 25.68 27.03 0.97
N ARG A 22 26.20 27.29 -0.24
CA ARG A 22 26.34 28.66 -0.80
C ARG A 22 24.98 29.31 -1.07
N VAL A 23 23.95 28.54 -1.44
CA VAL A 23 22.54 29.00 -1.54
C VAL A 23 21.96 29.48 -0.20
N ARG A 24 22.61 29.15 0.93
CA ARG A 24 22.20 29.51 2.30
C ARG A 24 23.17 30.48 2.99
N GLU A 25 24.08 31.07 2.22
CA GLU A 25 25.16 31.96 2.71
C GLU A 25 26.12 31.30 3.73
N LEU A 26 26.11 29.96 3.85
CA LEU A 26 27.01 29.19 4.71
C LEU A 26 28.40 28.97 4.07
N GLY A 27 28.74 29.78 3.05
CA GLY A 27 29.91 29.60 2.21
C GLY A 27 29.90 28.32 1.37
N GLU A 28 31.03 28.00 0.74
CA GLU A 28 31.18 26.79 -0.10
C GLU A 28 31.74 25.59 0.69
N GLY A 29 32.00 25.75 1.99
CA GLY A 29 32.58 24.71 2.84
C GLY A 29 33.99 24.29 2.46
N GLY A 30 34.78 25.15 1.80
CA GLY A 30 36.12 24.80 1.27
C GLY A 30 37.09 24.19 2.30
N ASN A 31 37.03 24.67 3.55
CA ASN A 31 37.84 24.21 4.69
C ASN A 31 37.21 23.04 5.47
N LEU A 32 36.01 22.57 5.09
CA LEU A 32 35.27 21.51 5.79
C LEU A 32 35.42 20.16 5.07
N THR A 33 35.40 19.08 5.84
CA THR A 33 35.27 17.73 5.29
C THR A 33 33.84 17.49 4.78
N VAL A 34 33.69 16.52 3.87
CA VAL A 34 32.38 16.09 3.34
C VAL A 34 31.43 15.63 4.47
N VAL A 35 31.95 15.13 5.59
CA VAL A 35 31.15 14.72 6.75
C VAL A 35 30.58 15.94 7.48
N GLU A 36 31.39 16.97 7.68
CA GLU A 36 30.98 18.23 8.33
C GLU A 36 30.02 19.02 7.43
N MET A 37 30.29 19.11 6.12
CA MET A 37 29.35 19.72 5.15
C MET A 37 27.96 19.06 5.22
N ARG A 38 27.90 17.72 5.36
CA ARG A 38 26.65 16.96 5.54
C ARG A 38 26.03 17.13 6.93
N ALA A 39 26.79 17.47 7.97
CA ALA A 39 26.25 17.80 9.28
C ALA A 39 25.63 19.21 9.27
N VAL A 40 26.36 20.21 8.77
CA VAL A 40 25.91 21.60 8.63
C VAL A 40 24.65 21.68 7.77
N LEU A 41 24.64 21.04 6.59
CA LEU A 41 23.47 21.08 5.70
C LEU A 41 22.24 20.37 6.30
N ARG A 42 22.41 19.28 7.05
CA ARG A 42 21.29 18.63 7.76
C ARG A 42 20.69 19.55 8.84
N ASN A 43 21.53 20.27 9.58
CA ASN A 43 21.06 21.21 10.59
C ASN A 43 20.33 22.40 9.96
N ALA A 44 20.86 22.96 8.87
CA ALA A 44 20.18 24.03 8.12
C ALA A 44 18.80 23.57 7.57
N LEU A 45 18.73 22.40 6.92
CA LEU A 45 17.49 21.79 6.42
C LEU A 45 16.50 21.38 7.53
N HIS A 46 16.93 21.35 8.79
CA HIS A 46 16.07 21.14 9.95
C HIS A 46 15.51 22.47 10.48
N LEU A 47 16.36 23.50 10.63
CA LEU A 47 15.97 24.85 11.04
C LEU A 47 14.99 25.50 10.05
N GLU A 48 15.15 25.25 8.75
CA GLU A 48 14.17 25.65 7.71
C GLU A 48 12.76 25.10 7.94
N LYS A 49 12.60 24.02 8.73
CA LYS A 49 11.29 23.38 9.00
C LYS A 49 10.71 23.75 10.36
N THR A 50 11.53 24.22 11.30
CA THR A 50 11.12 24.49 12.70
C THR A 50 10.85 25.97 12.97
N SER A 51 10.40 26.70 11.94
CA SER A 51 10.08 28.14 11.91
C SER A 51 11.20 29.14 12.26
N LEU A 52 12.36 28.67 12.76
CA LEU A 52 13.62 29.42 12.85
C LEU A 52 14.29 29.56 11.47
N ALA A 53 13.54 30.08 10.51
CA ALA A 53 13.93 30.11 9.10
C ALA A 53 15.17 30.97 8.87
N ILE A 54 16.24 30.33 8.36
CA ILE A 54 17.32 31.02 7.65
C ILE A 54 16.66 31.67 6.42
N LYS A 55 16.40 32.98 6.48
CA LYS A 55 15.84 33.74 5.37
C LYS A 55 16.89 33.88 4.28
N SER A 56 16.98 32.91 3.37
CA SER A 56 17.89 32.95 2.22
C SER A 56 17.69 34.26 1.44
N PRO A 57 18.71 35.13 1.34
CA PRO A 57 18.63 36.35 0.54
C PRO A 57 18.73 36.04 -0.97
N THR A 58 19.00 37.08 -1.77
CA THR A 58 19.11 37.03 -3.24
C THR A 58 19.92 35.83 -3.72
N TYR A 59 19.32 35.02 -4.59
CA TYR A 59 19.91 33.79 -5.10
C TYR A 59 21.29 34.04 -5.77
N PRO A 60 22.36 33.30 -5.39
CA PRO A 60 23.75 33.72 -5.64
C PRO A 60 24.35 33.26 -6.98
N TYR A 61 23.55 32.73 -7.91
CA TYR A 61 23.99 32.25 -9.23
C TYR A 61 23.15 32.87 -10.35
N LYS A 62 23.76 33.04 -11.53
CA LYS A 62 23.04 33.47 -12.74
C LYS A 62 22.38 32.29 -13.44
N PHE A 63 21.30 32.55 -14.19
CA PHE A 63 20.61 31.50 -14.95
C PHE A 63 21.55 30.72 -15.90
N ALA A 64 22.49 31.40 -16.57
CA ALA A 64 23.47 30.75 -17.44
C ALA A 64 24.40 29.77 -16.71
N GLU A 65 24.81 30.08 -15.46
CA GLU A 65 25.65 29.21 -14.63
C GLU A 65 24.85 27.97 -14.17
N ASP A 66 23.56 28.16 -13.87
CA ASP A 66 22.64 27.07 -13.59
C ASP A 66 22.36 26.20 -14.80
N SER A 67 22.10 26.77 -15.99
CA SER A 67 21.74 25.99 -17.17
C SER A 67 22.87 25.05 -17.60
N VAL A 68 24.12 25.50 -17.57
CA VAL A 68 25.30 24.65 -17.85
C VAL A 68 25.40 23.50 -16.84
N ALA A 69 25.30 23.81 -15.54
CA ALA A 69 25.40 22.80 -14.48
C ALA A 69 24.20 21.83 -14.48
N LEU A 70 23.00 22.29 -14.87
CA LEU A 70 21.80 21.47 -14.97
C LEU A 70 21.84 20.52 -16.17
N THR A 71 22.37 20.95 -17.31
CA THR A 71 22.61 20.06 -18.46
C THR A 71 23.65 18.99 -18.10
N ALA A 72 24.79 19.34 -17.50
CA ALA A 72 25.78 18.36 -17.06
C ALA A 72 25.23 17.36 -16.01
N ASN A 73 24.33 17.81 -15.12
CA ASN A 73 23.61 16.92 -14.21
C ASN A 73 22.57 16.04 -14.92
N LEU A 74 21.94 16.52 -16.00
CA LEU A 74 21.04 15.71 -16.83
C LEU A 74 21.80 14.62 -17.59
N ASP A 75 22.94 14.94 -18.20
CA ASP A 75 23.75 13.99 -18.95
C ASP A 75 24.28 12.87 -18.04
N THR A 76 24.85 13.23 -16.89
CA THR A 76 25.31 12.25 -15.88
C THR A 76 24.17 11.43 -15.28
N VAL A 77 22.98 12.02 -15.05
CA VAL A 77 21.78 11.27 -14.65
C VAL A 77 21.34 10.30 -15.75
N ASN A 78 21.37 10.69 -17.03
CA ASN A 78 21.01 9.81 -18.13
C ASN A 78 21.97 8.62 -18.25
N SER A 79 23.30 8.84 -18.21
CA SER A 79 24.28 7.75 -18.19
C SER A 79 24.07 6.80 -17.01
N LEU A 80 23.85 7.33 -15.80
CA LEU A 80 23.58 6.50 -14.62
C LEU A 80 22.26 5.74 -14.73
N ILE A 81 21.22 6.29 -15.38
CA ILE A 81 19.97 5.57 -15.67
C ILE A 81 20.21 4.47 -16.71
N ASP A 82 21.04 4.70 -17.73
CA ASP A 82 21.33 3.70 -18.76
C ASP A 82 22.17 2.53 -18.23
N GLU A 83 23.15 2.79 -17.37
CA GLU A 83 23.90 1.76 -16.62
C GLU A 83 23.08 1.07 -15.52
N PHE A 84 21.97 1.67 -15.07
CA PHE A 84 21.19 1.11 -13.96
C PHE A 84 20.48 -0.20 -14.36
N CYS A 85 20.71 -1.23 -13.54
CA CYS A 85 19.99 -2.50 -13.47
C CYS A 85 19.81 -2.80 -11.98
N GLY A 86 18.58 -3.03 -11.52
CA GLY A 86 18.25 -3.16 -10.11
C GLY A 86 16.84 -2.73 -9.71
N ILE A 87 16.58 -2.79 -8.40
CA ILE A 87 15.27 -2.52 -7.80
C ILE A 87 15.24 -1.18 -7.04
N ALA A 88 14.04 -0.63 -6.82
CA ALA A 88 13.84 0.69 -6.19
C ALA A 88 14.35 0.81 -4.73
N ASN A 89 14.74 -0.29 -4.08
CA ASN A 89 15.38 -0.25 -2.76
C ASN A 89 16.92 -0.13 -2.82
N ASP A 90 17.53 -0.24 -4.00
CA ASP A 90 18.98 -0.23 -4.16
C ASP A 90 19.61 1.13 -3.82
N SER A 91 20.84 1.04 -3.33
CA SER A 91 21.81 2.12 -3.17
C SER A 91 21.98 2.99 -4.43
N LYS A 92 22.07 2.39 -5.64
CA LYS A 92 22.22 3.15 -6.90
C LYS A 92 20.94 3.92 -7.23
N TYR A 93 19.78 3.27 -7.17
CA TYR A 93 18.48 3.91 -7.38
C TYR A 93 18.30 5.13 -6.47
N LYS A 94 18.58 4.98 -5.17
CA LYS A 94 18.52 6.09 -4.20
C LYS A 94 19.55 7.19 -4.47
N GLY A 95 20.71 6.86 -5.05
CA GLY A 95 21.69 7.82 -5.54
C GLY A 95 21.14 8.68 -6.68
N ILE A 96 20.66 8.03 -7.74
CA ILE A 96 20.09 8.71 -8.93
C ILE A 96 18.89 9.57 -8.53
N MET A 97 17.97 9.04 -7.72
CA MET A 97 16.82 9.80 -7.21
C MET A 97 17.23 11.03 -6.39
N SER A 98 18.29 10.96 -5.58
CA SER A 98 18.79 12.12 -4.83
C SER A 98 19.39 13.18 -5.75
N LYS A 99 20.13 12.76 -6.80
CA LYS A 99 20.65 13.67 -7.83
C LYS A 99 19.53 14.37 -8.62
N ILE A 100 18.49 13.64 -9.00
CA ILE A 100 17.31 14.25 -9.67
C ILE A 100 16.59 15.22 -8.72
N ALA A 101 16.42 14.86 -7.43
CA ALA A 101 15.83 15.75 -6.43
C ALA A 101 16.64 17.05 -6.25
N HIS A 102 17.97 16.95 -6.23
CA HIS A 102 18.89 18.09 -6.19
C HIS A 102 18.76 18.97 -7.44
N ALA A 103 18.81 18.39 -8.64
CA ALA A 103 18.66 19.11 -9.90
C ALA A 103 17.30 19.81 -10.03
N LEU A 104 16.20 19.16 -9.64
CA LEU A 104 14.86 19.78 -9.57
C LEU A 104 14.83 20.93 -8.54
N GLY A 105 15.49 20.77 -7.40
CA GLY A 105 15.67 21.82 -6.40
C GLY A 105 16.47 23.02 -6.90
N ARG A 106 17.42 22.83 -7.83
CA ARG A 106 18.17 23.90 -8.49
C ARG A 106 17.35 24.58 -9.60
N VAL A 107 16.68 23.81 -10.46
CA VAL A 107 15.71 24.34 -11.45
C VAL A 107 14.68 25.25 -10.78
N ASN A 108 14.09 24.84 -9.66
CA ASN A 108 13.06 25.62 -8.99
C ASN A 108 13.56 26.99 -8.50
N ARG A 109 14.84 27.11 -8.08
CA ARG A 109 15.45 28.35 -7.58
C ARG A 109 15.95 29.29 -8.68
N SER A 110 16.40 28.74 -9.81
CA SER A 110 16.91 29.53 -10.95
C SER A 110 15.91 30.59 -11.45
N SER A 111 16.36 31.81 -11.73
CA SER A 111 15.51 32.94 -12.18
C SER A 111 15.83 33.35 -13.63
N PRO A 112 15.08 32.85 -14.64
CA PRO A 112 15.26 33.26 -16.03
C PRO A 112 14.79 34.70 -16.24
N SER A 113 15.54 35.47 -17.02
CA SER A 113 15.25 36.88 -17.36
C SER A 113 14.73 37.04 -18.79
N SER A 114 15.23 36.23 -19.72
CA SER A 114 14.80 36.19 -21.13
C SER A 114 13.75 35.10 -21.40
N GLU A 115 12.99 35.22 -22.49
CA GLU A 115 11.99 34.20 -22.87
C GLU A 115 12.65 32.85 -23.23
N ALA A 116 13.80 32.89 -23.93
CA ALA A 116 14.59 31.69 -24.24
C ALA A 116 15.16 31.01 -22.98
N GLU A 117 15.38 31.76 -21.89
CA GLU A 117 15.77 31.21 -20.59
C GLU A 117 14.58 30.53 -19.89
N LYS A 118 13.35 30.98 -20.11
CA LYS A 118 12.14 30.28 -19.63
C LYS A 118 11.91 28.98 -20.39
N GLU A 119 12.08 28.99 -21.71
CA GLU A 119 11.94 27.80 -22.56
C GLU A 119 12.97 26.73 -22.19
N THR A 120 14.25 27.08 -22.10
CA THR A 120 15.31 26.16 -21.65
C THR A 120 15.08 25.66 -20.21
N LYS A 121 14.58 26.50 -19.29
CA LYS A 121 14.15 26.07 -17.96
C LYS A 121 13.01 25.04 -18.00
N MET A 122 12.04 25.20 -18.92
CA MET A 122 10.94 24.26 -19.11
C MET A 122 11.40 22.93 -19.70
N ASP A 123 12.28 22.96 -20.71
CA ASP A 123 12.89 21.77 -21.32
C ASP A 123 13.72 20.96 -20.30
N ILE A 124 14.62 21.61 -19.54
CA ILE A 124 15.39 20.97 -18.47
C ILE A 124 14.47 20.33 -17.42
N ARG A 125 13.39 21.03 -17.03
CA ARG A 125 12.40 20.49 -16.08
C ARG A 125 11.67 19.28 -16.64
N LEU A 126 11.29 19.30 -17.91
CA LEU A 126 10.63 18.17 -18.59
C LEU A 126 11.56 16.96 -18.66
N LYS A 127 12.81 17.16 -19.09
CA LYS A 127 13.86 16.11 -19.15
C LYS A 127 14.12 15.47 -17.78
N LEU A 128 14.19 16.26 -16.70
CA LEU A 128 14.35 15.72 -15.34
C LEU A 128 13.14 14.87 -14.89
N LEU A 129 11.92 15.22 -15.27
CA LEU A 129 10.73 14.43 -14.94
C LEU A 129 10.66 13.13 -15.77
N LEU A 130 11.02 13.19 -17.06
CA LEU A 130 11.15 12.00 -17.90
C LEU A 130 12.25 11.05 -17.40
N ALA A 131 13.33 11.58 -16.83
CA ALA A 131 14.38 10.77 -16.19
C ALA A 131 13.87 10.00 -14.95
N VAL A 132 12.97 10.59 -14.15
CA VAL A 132 12.31 9.86 -13.04
C VAL A 132 11.49 8.69 -13.56
N ASP A 133 10.66 8.90 -14.59
CA ASP A 133 9.81 7.85 -15.15
C ASP A 133 10.65 6.73 -15.79
N ARG A 134 11.67 7.08 -16.57
CA ARG A 134 12.63 6.15 -17.18
C ARG A 134 13.32 5.25 -16.15
N LEU A 135 13.71 5.81 -15.01
CA LEU A 135 14.30 5.05 -13.89
C LEU A 135 13.26 4.15 -13.20
N GLN A 136 12.03 4.63 -12.99
CA GLN A 136 10.95 3.82 -12.41
C GLN A 136 10.57 2.65 -13.32
N GLU A 137 10.44 2.87 -14.63
CA GLU A 137 10.16 1.81 -15.61
C GLU A 137 11.25 0.73 -15.65
N LYS A 138 12.54 1.09 -15.53
CA LYS A 138 13.60 0.08 -15.37
C LYS A 138 13.37 -0.82 -14.16
N THR A 139 13.05 -0.26 -12.98
CA THR A 139 12.76 -1.08 -11.78
C THR A 139 11.50 -1.97 -11.92
N LYS A 140 10.53 -1.60 -12.76
CA LYS A 140 9.34 -2.42 -13.05
C LYS A 140 9.69 -3.58 -13.99
N LYS A 141 10.54 -3.34 -14.99
CA LYS A 141 11.00 -4.37 -15.95
C LYS A 141 11.83 -5.45 -15.26
N ASP A 142 12.83 -5.07 -14.45
CA ASP A 142 13.67 -6.04 -13.72
C ASP A 142 12.85 -6.90 -12.76
N ARG A 143 11.85 -6.31 -12.10
CA ARG A 143 10.91 -7.08 -11.26
C ARG A 143 10.17 -8.15 -12.09
N LYS A 144 9.59 -7.77 -13.23
CA LYS A 144 8.86 -8.72 -14.10
C LYS A 144 9.75 -9.86 -14.59
N THR A 145 11.00 -9.54 -14.94
CA THR A 145 11.99 -10.54 -15.40
C THR A 145 12.34 -11.54 -14.30
N ARG A 146 12.53 -11.06 -13.06
CA ARG A 146 12.83 -11.92 -11.90
C ARG A 146 11.63 -12.76 -11.47
N ASP A 147 10.43 -12.17 -11.49
CA ASP A 147 9.17 -12.90 -11.22
C ASP A 147 8.97 -14.04 -12.26
N SER A 148 9.37 -13.86 -13.52
CA SER A 148 9.33 -14.95 -14.52
C SER A 148 10.40 -16.04 -14.34
N THR A 149 11.62 -15.71 -13.87
CA THR A 149 12.69 -16.70 -13.68
C THR A 149 12.54 -17.58 -12.43
N VAL A 150 11.63 -17.23 -11.51
CA VAL A 150 11.45 -17.92 -10.22
C VAL A 150 10.24 -18.88 -10.24
N PHE A 151 9.45 -18.90 -11.32
CA PHE A 151 8.20 -19.66 -11.41
C PHE A 151 7.99 -20.35 -12.78
N ASP A 152 9.00 -21.03 -13.31
CA ASP A 152 8.76 -21.99 -14.40
C ASP A 152 8.17 -23.30 -13.84
N LEU A 153 6.85 -23.30 -13.68
CA LEU A 153 6.10 -24.42 -13.12
C LEU A 153 5.85 -25.56 -14.14
N SER A 154 6.51 -25.54 -15.31
CA SER A 154 6.29 -26.55 -16.37
C SER A 154 6.89 -27.92 -16.04
N VAL A 155 8.04 -27.95 -15.35
CA VAL A 155 8.85 -29.16 -15.10
C VAL A 155 8.12 -30.19 -14.22
N LEU A 156 7.28 -29.73 -13.28
CA LEU A 156 6.57 -30.61 -12.33
C LEU A 156 5.39 -31.40 -12.93
N ARG A 157 5.10 -31.25 -14.23
CA ARG A 157 3.88 -31.81 -14.84
C ARG A 157 4.04 -33.20 -15.49
N GLN A 158 5.22 -33.83 -15.40
CA GLN A 158 5.53 -35.04 -16.18
C GLN A 158 5.69 -36.34 -15.37
N THR A 159 5.48 -36.33 -14.05
CA THR A 159 5.71 -37.49 -13.16
C THR A 159 4.50 -37.90 -12.31
N VAL A 160 3.37 -38.20 -12.95
CA VAL A 160 2.25 -38.96 -12.34
C VAL A 160 1.75 -39.98 -13.36
N GLY A 161 2.12 -41.26 -13.21
CA GLY A 161 2.01 -42.23 -14.33
C GLY A 161 2.09 -43.73 -13.97
N GLN A 162 1.42 -44.14 -12.89
CA GLN A 162 1.17 -45.55 -12.47
C GLN A 162 2.39 -46.43 -12.05
N PRO A 163 2.14 -47.53 -11.30
CA PRO A 163 3.19 -48.41 -10.75
C PRO A 163 3.35 -49.74 -11.50
N GLY A 164 4.54 -50.35 -11.43
CA GLY A 164 4.70 -51.73 -11.92
C GLY A 164 6.09 -52.36 -11.76
N ALA A 165 6.11 -53.53 -11.11
CA ALA A 165 7.13 -54.59 -11.18
C ALA A 165 8.56 -54.33 -10.65
N TYR A 166 9.21 -55.45 -10.37
CA TYR A 166 10.59 -55.61 -9.92
C TYR A 166 11.49 -56.00 -11.11
N SER A 167 12.76 -55.60 -11.09
CA SER A 167 13.89 -56.45 -11.48
C SER A 167 15.21 -55.80 -11.05
N SER A 168 16.27 -56.60 -10.96
CA SER A 168 17.63 -56.15 -10.69
C SER A 168 18.48 -56.24 -11.96
N ALA A 169 19.28 -55.22 -12.23
CA ALA A 169 20.48 -55.31 -13.06
C ALA A 169 21.46 -54.18 -12.69
N MET A 170 22.75 -54.42 -12.88
CA MET A 170 23.84 -53.50 -12.60
C MET A 170 24.12 -52.63 -13.83
N GLU A 171 24.54 -51.39 -13.65
CA GLU A 171 25.92 -50.95 -13.92
C GLU A 171 26.11 -49.46 -13.53
N ALA A 172 27.32 -48.92 -13.68
CA ALA A 172 27.79 -47.75 -12.94
C ALA A 172 28.39 -46.63 -13.80
N GLU A 173 28.51 -45.46 -13.18
CA GLU A 173 29.35 -44.31 -13.55
C GLU A 173 29.15 -43.65 -14.92
N HIS A 174 28.43 -42.52 -14.90
CA HIS A 174 29.08 -41.27 -15.33
C HIS A 174 28.69 -40.09 -14.43
N SER A 175 29.63 -39.16 -14.25
CA SER A 175 29.52 -38.06 -13.28
C SER A 175 29.06 -36.77 -13.93
N SER A 176 27.99 -36.19 -13.38
CA SER A 176 27.62 -34.78 -13.58
C SER A 176 27.05 -34.24 -12.27
N SER A 177 27.94 -33.88 -11.34
CA SER A 177 27.59 -33.28 -10.06
C SER A 177 27.23 -31.79 -10.23
N ASP A 178 26.03 -31.52 -10.74
CA ASP A 178 25.41 -30.20 -10.65
C ASP A 178 25.00 -29.93 -9.18
N GLU A 179 25.98 -29.56 -8.35
CA GLU A 179 25.71 -29.02 -7.03
C GLU A 179 24.98 -27.68 -7.18
N GLU A 180 23.68 -27.66 -6.89
CA GLU A 180 22.96 -26.40 -6.64
C GLU A 180 23.66 -25.64 -5.51
N GLN A 181 24.47 -24.64 -5.86
CA GLN A 181 25.12 -23.76 -4.89
C GLN A 181 24.08 -22.82 -4.26
N VAL A 182 23.31 -23.37 -3.32
CA VAL A 182 22.50 -22.61 -2.37
C VAL A 182 23.43 -21.62 -1.67
N VAL A 183 23.34 -20.36 -2.07
CA VAL A 183 24.22 -19.28 -1.58
C VAL A 183 23.98 -19.11 -0.08
N LYS A 184 24.86 -19.71 0.73
CA LYS A 184 24.86 -19.64 2.19
C LYS A 184 25.18 -18.19 2.62
N LEU A 185 24.13 -17.36 2.67
CA LEU A 185 24.18 -16.01 3.22
C LEU A 185 24.83 -16.08 4.62
N LYS A 186 25.84 -15.24 4.85
CA LYS A 186 26.56 -15.23 6.13
C LYS A 186 25.55 -14.98 7.27
N PRO A 187 25.48 -15.84 8.30
CA PRO A 187 24.46 -15.73 9.33
C PRO A 187 24.66 -14.44 10.13
N VAL A 188 23.66 -13.56 10.09
CA VAL A 188 23.66 -12.30 10.85
C VAL A 188 23.33 -12.60 12.32
N PRO A 189 24.23 -12.31 13.28
CA PRO A 189 24.01 -12.56 14.71
C PRO A 189 22.73 -11.90 15.25
N VAL A 190 22.12 -12.50 16.28
CA VAL A 190 20.79 -12.10 16.79
C VAL A 190 20.78 -10.65 17.31
N ARG A 191 21.75 -10.24 18.13
CA ARG A 191 22.06 -8.83 18.46
C ARG A 191 21.90 -7.83 17.31
N ASP A 192 22.35 -8.18 16.10
CA ASP A 192 22.36 -7.27 14.94
C ASP A 192 21.01 -7.26 14.19
N TRP A 193 19.98 -7.94 14.71
CA TRP A 193 18.64 -8.00 14.09
C TRP A 193 17.80 -6.73 14.31
N GLY A 194 18.16 -5.87 15.25
CA GLY A 194 17.39 -4.68 15.61
C GLY A 194 15.95 -5.00 16.06
N LEU A 195 15.78 -6.10 16.80
CA LEU A 195 14.50 -6.54 17.35
C LEU A 195 14.66 -6.72 18.86
N LYS A 196 13.84 -6.00 19.63
CA LYS A 196 13.87 -5.97 21.09
C LYS A 196 12.47 -6.06 21.67
N PHE A 197 12.35 -6.68 22.84
CA PHE A 197 11.11 -6.85 23.59
C PHE A 197 11.31 -6.34 25.03
N THR A 198 10.48 -5.38 25.44
CA THR A 198 10.56 -4.69 26.74
C THR A 198 9.67 -5.32 27.81
N GLY A 199 8.63 -6.05 27.40
CA GLY A 199 7.59 -6.61 28.27
C GLY A 199 6.45 -5.64 28.65
N ARG A 200 6.44 -4.39 28.14
CA ARG A 200 5.51 -3.35 28.61
C ARG A 200 4.23 -3.22 27.77
N PRO A 201 3.05 -3.02 28.40
CA PRO A 201 1.81 -2.76 27.69
C PRO A 201 1.86 -1.36 27.03
N GLY A 202 1.95 -1.33 25.71
CA GLY A 202 2.10 -0.10 24.90
C GLY A 202 3.26 -0.18 23.90
N ASP A 203 4.26 -1.02 24.17
CA ASP A 203 5.33 -1.36 23.23
C ASP A 203 4.87 -2.48 22.26
N MET A 204 5.82 -3.21 21.65
CA MET A 204 5.53 -4.33 20.76
C MET A 204 4.86 -5.49 21.52
N SER A 205 3.64 -5.87 21.13
CA SER A 205 2.96 -7.01 21.74
C SER A 205 3.71 -8.33 21.51
N PHE A 206 3.61 -9.24 22.48
CA PHE A 206 4.33 -10.51 22.48
C PHE A 206 4.10 -11.34 21.20
N THR A 207 2.87 -11.44 20.71
CA THR A 207 2.57 -12.16 19.44
C THR A 207 3.25 -11.52 18.23
N THR A 208 3.28 -10.18 18.16
CA THR A 208 3.98 -9.43 17.09
C THR A 208 5.50 -9.57 17.19
N PHE A 209 6.04 -9.71 18.40
CA PHE A 209 7.44 -10.03 18.63
C PHE A 209 7.79 -11.43 18.11
N LEU A 210 7.03 -12.47 18.48
CA LEU A 210 7.25 -13.85 18.01
C LEU A 210 7.22 -13.98 16.49
N GLU A 211 6.23 -13.35 15.83
CA GLU A 211 6.13 -13.30 14.37
C GLU A 211 7.41 -12.76 13.73
N ARG A 212 7.90 -11.62 14.22
CA ARG A 212 9.13 -10.98 13.73
C ARG A 212 10.39 -11.76 14.04
N VAL A 213 10.43 -12.52 15.16
CA VAL A 213 11.52 -13.45 15.44
C VAL A 213 11.53 -14.58 14.40
N GLU A 214 10.38 -15.22 14.15
CA GLU A 214 10.28 -16.36 13.21
C GLU A 214 10.51 -15.93 11.75
N GLU A 215 9.99 -14.77 11.32
CA GLU A 215 10.33 -14.15 10.03
C GLU A 215 11.85 -13.97 9.86
N LYS A 216 12.51 -13.38 10.87
CA LYS A 216 13.95 -13.12 10.83
C LYS A 216 14.77 -14.40 10.91
N ARG A 217 14.30 -15.41 11.65
CA ARG A 217 14.90 -16.75 11.76
C ARG A 217 14.82 -17.49 10.43
N ARG A 218 13.64 -17.58 9.81
CA ARG A 218 13.44 -18.20 8.48
C ARG A 218 14.30 -17.55 7.42
N SER A 219 14.27 -16.22 7.32
CA SER A 219 15.05 -15.45 6.33
C SER A 219 16.57 -15.48 6.53
N ARG A 220 17.08 -16.05 7.63
CA ARG A 220 18.52 -16.23 7.93
C ARG A 220 18.94 -17.69 8.10
N GLY A 221 18.02 -18.64 7.95
CA GLY A 221 18.29 -20.08 8.15
C GLY A 221 18.73 -20.47 9.56
N ILE A 222 18.46 -19.66 10.60
CA ILE A 222 18.93 -19.96 11.97
C ILE A 222 18.12 -21.10 12.60
N SER A 223 18.81 -22.02 13.29
CA SER A 223 18.17 -23.13 14.02
C SER A 223 17.55 -22.67 15.34
N ARG A 224 16.49 -23.35 15.80
CA ARG A 224 15.85 -23.06 17.10
C ARG A 224 16.82 -23.13 18.28
N ALA A 225 17.72 -24.12 18.28
CA ALA A 225 18.75 -24.25 19.31
C ALA A 225 19.66 -23.01 19.39
N ARG A 226 20.13 -22.50 18.24
CA ARG A 226 20.96 -21.28 18.20
C ARG A 226 20.17 -20.03 18.60
N LEU A 227 18.91 -19.94 18.17
CA LEU A 227 18.00 -18.86 18.54
C LEU A 227 17.75 -18.82 20.05
N PHE A 228 17.67 -19.99 20.70
CA PHE A 228 17.58 -20.12 22.16
C PHE A 228 18.88 -19.73 22.87
N THR A 229 20.04 -20.14 22.35
CA THR A 229 21.35 -19.73 22.91
C THR A 229 21.53 -18.20 22.91
N ASP A 230 21.14 -17.54 21.82
CA ASP A 230 21.26 -16.09 21.65
C ASP A 230 20.03 -15.32 22.19
N ALA A 231 19.06 -15.99 22.83
CA ALA A 231 17.75 -15.40 23.17
C ALA A 231 17.84 -14.16 24.07
N VAL A 232 18.88 -14.09 24.91
CA VAL A 232 19.15 -12.94 25.80
C VAL A 232 19.28 -11.62 25.04
N ASP A 233 19.72 -11.64 23.78
CA ASP A 233 19.87 -10.43 22.95
C ASP A 233 18.51 -9.75 22.67
N PHE A 234 17.40 -10.48 22.70
CA PHE A 234 16.07 -9.94 22.43
C PHE A 234 15.48 -9.13 23.60
N PHE A 235 15.88 -9.41 24.84
CA PHE A 235 15.15 -8.92 26.01
C PHE A 235 15.78 -7.65 26.59
N GLU A 236 14.94 -6.64 26.83
CA GLU A 236 15.31 -5.36 27.46
C GLU A 236 14.35 -5.03 28.61
N SER A 237 14.79 -4.13 29.50
CA SER A 237 14.04 -3.65 30.67
C SER A 237 13.38 -4.78 31.48
N ASP A 238 12.06 -4.87 31.46
CA ASP A 238 11.27 -5.68 32.40
C ASP A 238 11.28 -7.14 31.94
N ALA A 239 11.21 -7.38 30.63
CA ALA A 239 11.42 -8.69 30.02
C ALA A 239 12.84 -9.22 30.23
N HIS A 240 13.87 -8.37 30.25
CA HIS A 240 15.24 -8.81 30.59
C HIS A 240 15.36 -9.23 32.05
N THR A 241 14.70 -8.51 32.95
CA THR A 241 14.65 -8.81 34.38
C THR A 241 13.97 -10.16 34.61
N TRP A 242 12.82 -10.38 33.97
CA TRP A 242 12.11 -11.66 33.96
C TRP A 242 12.94 -12.81 33.35
N TYR A 243 13.58 -12.60 32.20
CA TYR A 243 14.39 -13.63 31.54
C TYR A 243 15.51 -14.15 32.45
N ASN A 244 16.11 -13.27 33.26
CA ASN A 244 17.15 -13.67 34.21
C ASN A 244 16.67 -14.59 35.34
N LEU A 245 15.37 -14.61 35.66
CA LEU A 245 14.75 -15.57 36.57
C LEU A 245 14.53 -16.92 35.86
N VAL A 246 13.91 -16.91 34.67
CA VAL A 246 13.40 -18.13 34.02
C VAL A 246 14.40 -18.86 33.11
N LYS A 247 15.54 -18.25 32.78
CA LYS A 247 16.56 -18.82 31.86
C LYS A 247 17.11 -20.20 32.24
N ASN A 248 16.96 -20.60 33.51
CA ASN A 248 17.37 -21.92 34.01
C ASN A 248 16.21 -22.94 34.01
N TRP A 249 14.98 -22.53 33.69
CA TRP A 249 13.78 -23.37 33.66
C TRP A 249 13.41 -23.78 32.23
N ALA A 250 13.60 -22.88 31.25
CA ALA A 250 13.51 -23.22 29.84
C ALA A 250 14.66 -24.15 29.44
N THR A 251 14.35 -25.19 28.65
CA THR A 251 15.35 -26.13 28.10
C THR A 251 15.58 -25.95 26.61
N ASP A 252 14.63 -25.30 25.93
CA ASP A 252 14.62 -25.09 24.49
C ASP A 252 13.83 -23.81 24.12
N TRP A 253 13.72 -23.55 22.82
CA TRP A 253 13.00 -22.38 22.31
C TRP A 253 11.49 -22.42 22.57
N GLU A 254 10.85 -23.58 22.49
CA GLU A 254 9.39 -23.67 22.64
C GLU A 254 8.97 -23.62 24.12
N SER A 255 9.72 -24.21 25.04
CA SER A 255 9.52 -24.04 26.50
C SER A 255 9.75 -22.60 26.96
N LEU A 256 10.71 -21.88 26.37
CA LEU A 256 10.86 -20.43 26.60
C LEU A 256 9.62 -19.65 26.12
N ILE A 257 9.05 -20.02 24.97
CA ILE A 257 7.82 -19.39 24.45
C ILE A 257 6.62 -19.65 25.38
N GLU A 258 6.45 -20.86 25.92
CA GLU A 258 5.36 -21.16 26.86
C GLU A 258 5.49 -20.32 28.15
N LEU A 259 6.69 -20.23 28.73
CA LEU A 259 6.93 -19.35 29.88
C LEU A 259 6.68 -17.86 29.54
N MET A 260 7.01 -17.41 28.32
CA MET A 260 6.66 -16.07 27.87
C MET A 260 5.15 -15.87 27.66
N ARG A 261 4.41 -16.90 27.22
CA ARG A 261 2.94 -16.86 27.10
C ARG A 261 2.32 -16.64 28.48
N GLU A 262 2.73 -17.42 29.47
CA GLU A 262 2.26 -17.30 30.86
C GLU A 262 2.55 -15.92 31.48
N GLN A 263 3.69 -15.30 31.16
CA GLN A 263 4.06 -14.00 31.73
C GLN A 263 3.47 -12.79 30.99
N PHE A 264 3.38 -12.82 29.66
CA PHE A 264 3.13 -11.64 28.83
C PHE A 264 1.80 -11.67 28.03
N LEU A 265 0.97 -12.69 28.21
CA LEU A 265 -0.41 -12.73 27.72
C LEU A 265 -1.42 -12.76 28.89
N PRO A 266 -2.63 -12.20 28.72
CA PRO A 266 -3.74 -12.45 29.64
C PRO A 266 -4.11 -13.94 29.68
N GLU A 267 -4.50 -14.44 30.85
CA GLU A 267 -4.92 -15.84 31.08
C GLU A 267 -5.93 -16.38 30.06
N ASN A 268 -6.80 -15.49 29.54
CA ASN A 268 -7.90 -15.83 28.65
C ASN A 268 -7.64 -15.40 27.18
N PHE A 269 -6.39 -15.10 26.81
CA PHE A 269 -6.03 -14.48 25.53
C PHE A 269 -6.66 -15.16 24.31
N ASP A 270 -6.54 -16.49 24.16
CA ASP A 270 -7.11 -17.21 23.00
C ASP A 270 -8.65 -17.07 22.92
N ARG A 271 -9.35 -17.09 24.06
CA ARG A 271 -10.81 -16.90 24.11
C ARG A 271 -11.19 -15.48 23.69
N ASP A 272 -10.51 -14.50 24.27
CA ASP A 272 -10.85 -13.09 24.08
C ASP A 272 -10.47 -12.61 22.66
N LEU A 273 -9.40 -13.18 22.08
CA LEU A 273 -9.01 -13.05 20.66
C LEU A 273 -10.00 -13.75 19.72
N PHE A 274 -10.44 -14.97 20.01
CA PHE A 274 -11.47 -15.66 19.20
C PHE A 274 -12.79 -14.86 19.18
N GLU A 275 -13.13 -14.26 20.31
CA GLU A 275 -14.26 -13.33 20.44
C GLU A 275 -14.03 -11.99 19.69
N GLU A 276 -12.80 -11.47 19.61
CA GLU A 276 -12.46 -10.35 18.72
C GLU A 276 -12.65 -10.73 17.24
N ILE A 277 -12.17 -11.90 16.81
CA ILE A 277 -12.31 -12.41 15.44
C ILE A 277 -13.79 -12.49 15.04
N LYS A 278 -14.67 -13.04 15.89
CA LYS A 278 -16.13 -13.08 15.65
C LYS A 278 -16.77 -11.69 15.48
N ARG A 279 -16.21 -10.67 16.14
CA ARG A 279 -16.68 -9.28 16.06
C ARG A 279 -16.08 -8.51 14.88
N ARG A 280 -15.00 -9.00 14.26
CA ARG A 280 -14.26 -8.30 13.20
C ARG A 280 -14.98 -8.36 11.84
N THR A 281 -15.78 -7.33 11.58
CA THR A 281 -16.36 -7.08 10.25
C THR A 281 -15.40 -6.33 9.32
N GLN A 282 -15.62 -6.42 8.01
CA GLN A 282 -14.91 -5.62 7.01
C GLN A 282 -15.29 -4.13 7.12
N GLY A 283 -14.29 -3.25 7.15
CA GLY A 283 -14.51 -1.80 7.15
C GLY A 283 -15.01 -1.26 5.80
N SER A 284 -15.84 -0.21 5.80
CA SER A 284 -16.42 0.36 4.57
C SER A 284 -15.42 1.01 3.60
N GLN A 285 -14.20 1.31 4.05
CA GLN A 285 -13.06 1.74 3.24
C GLN A 285 -11.94 0.69 3.16
N GLU A 286 -12.15 -0.49 3.75
CA GLU A 286 -11.17 -1.56 3.79
C GLU A 286 -11.27 -2.42 2.52
N SER A 287 -10.21 -2.47 1.73
CA SER A 287 -10.16 -3.37 0.58
C SER A 287 -10.22 -4.83 1.04
N ILE A 288 -10.90 -5.70 0.28
CA ILE A 288 -11.07 -7.13 0.65
C ILE A 288 -9.73 -7.84 0.91
N GLY A 289 -8.66 -7.45 0.21
CA GLY A 289 -7.32 -8.00 0.44
C GLY A 289 -6.71 -7.63 1.80
N LEU A 290 -7.03 -6.45 2.35
CA LEU A 290 -6.59 -6.03 3.69
C LEU A 290 -7.46 -6.64 4.79
N TYR A 291 -8.76 -6.79 4.54
CA TYR A 291 -9.66 -7.51 5.45
C TYR A 291 -9.22 -8.97 5.63
N ILE A 292 -9.07 -9.71 4.53
CA ILE A 292 -8.63 -11.12 4.57
C ILE A 292 -7.23 -11.23 5.19
N ALA A 293 -6.28 -10.36 4.85
CA ALA A 293 -4.95 -10.37 5.47
C ALA A 293 -5.01 -10.09 6.99
N SER A 294 -5.92 -9.22 7.45
CA SER A 294 -6.15 -8.97 8.87
C SER A 294 -6.74 -10.19 9.58
N MET A 295 -7.75 -10.84 8.99
CA MET A 295 -8.39 -12.04 9.55
C MET A 295 -7.40 -13.20 9.67
N ILE A 296 -6.63 -13.50 8.61
CA ILE A 296 -5.54 -14.49 8.64
C ILE A 296 -4.47 -14.09 9.67
N GLY A 297 -4.16 -12.80 9.80
CA GLY A 297 -3.26 -12.27 10.82
C GLY A 297 -3.77 -12.43 12.27
N LEU A 298 -5.07 -12.53 12.50
CA LEU A 298 -5.65 -12.84 13.81
C LEU A 298 -5.69 -14.36 14.05
N PHE A 299 -6.11 -15.15 13.06
CA PHE A 299 -6.12 -16.63 13.17
C PHE A 299 -4.72 -17.18 13.47
N ASN A 300 -3.67 -16.65 12.84
CA ASN A 300 -2.28 -17.05 13.09
C ASN A 300 -1.73 -16.68 14.48
N LYS A 301 -2.43 -15.84 15.26
CA LYS A 301 -2.02 -15.44 16.62
C LYS A 301 -2.55 -16.35 17.72
N MET A 302 -3.52 -17.19 17.42
CA MET A 302 -4.09 -18.13 18.40
C MET A 302 -3.17 -19.33 18.61
N ARG A 303 -3.17 -19.89 19.83
CA ARG A 303 -2.39 -21.09 20.18
C ARG A 303 -2.88 -22.35 19.45
N THR A 304 -4.18 -22.45 19.21
CA THR A 304 -4.83 -23.56 18.48
C THR A 304 -5.28 -23.08 17.10
N PRO A 305 -4.81 -23.67 15.99
CA PRO A 305 -5.24 -23.27 14.64
C PRO A 305 -6.68 -23.70 14.35
N ILE A 306 -7.46 -22.81 13.74
CA ILE A 306 -8.78 -23.13 13.15
C ILE A 306 -8.58 -23.70 11.74
N ALA A 307 -9.38 -24.68 11.33
CA ALA A 307 -9.36 -25.24 9.97
C ALA A 307 -9.74 -24.21 8.89
N GLU A 308 -9.17 -24.29 7.67
CA GLU A 308 -9.42 -23.29 6.62
C GLU A 308 -10.91 -23.13 6.28
N GLU A 309 -11.69 -24.21 6.32
CA GLU A 309 -13.14 -24.21 6.13
C GLU A 309 -13.85 -23.27 7.13
N THR A 310 -13.63 -23.46 8.44
CA THR A 310 -14.21 -22.58 9.47
C THR A 310 -13.62 -21.17 9.46
N GLN A 311 -12.35 -20.99 9.08
CA GLN A 311 -11.80 -19.65 8.84
C GLN A 311 -12.54 -18.94 7.69
N LEU A 312 -12.84 -19.66 6.61
CA LEU A 312 -13.57 -19.16 5.45
C LEU A 312 -15.02 -18.82 5.80
N GLU A 313 -15.73 -19.67 6.56
CA GLU A 313 -17.06 -19.38 7.09
C GLU A 313 -17.09 -18.07 7.89
N MET A 314 -16.18 -17.92 8.87
CA MET A 314 -16.09 -16.72 9.70
C MET A 314 -15.75 -15.44 8.90
N ILE A 315 -14.94 -15.56 7.83
CA ILE A 315 -14.65 -14.46 6.90
C ILE A 315 -15.90 -14.13 6.06
N LEU A 316 -16.62 -15.14 5.56
CA LEU A 316 -17.81 -14.98 4.71
C LEU A 316 -18.99 -14.34 5.45
N GLU A 317 -19.21 -14.69 6.72
CA GLU A 317 -20.25 -14.08 7.56
C GLU A 317 -20.07 -12.56 7.74
N ARG A 318 -18.81 -12.09 7.80
CA ARG A 318 -18.45 -10.74 8.30
C ARG A 318 -17.81 -9.83 7.25
N ILE A 319 -17.83 -10.25 5.99
CA ILE A 319 -17.44 -9.49 4.80
C ILE A 319 -18.36 -8.27 4.56
N ASP A 320 -17.96 -7.33 3.70
CA ASP A 320 -18.82 -6.21 3.26
C ASP A 320 -20.13 -6.75 2.62
N PRO A 321 -21.33 -6.37 3.11
CA PRO A 321 -22.61 -6.87 2.60
C PRO A 321 -22.84 -6.71 1.10
N TYR A 322 -22.08 -5.83 0.43
CA TYR A 322 -22.03 -5.75 -1.03
C TYR A 322 -21.73 -7.10 -1.71
N TYR A 323 -20.95 -7.98 -1.08
CA TYR A 323 -20.53 -9.23 -1.71
C TYR A 323 -21.54 -10.38 -1.58
N HIS A 324 -22.32 -10.48 -0.49
CA HIS A 324 -23.20 -11.65 -0.24
C HIS A 324 -24.10 -12.04 -1.43
N PRO A 325 -24.77 -11.11 -2.16
CA PRO A 325 -25.63 -11.47 -3.30
C PRO A 325 -24.90 -12.13 -4.47
N PHE A 326 -23.58 -11.96 -4.56
CA PHE A 326 -22.73 -12.58 -5.58
C PHE A 326 -22.04 -13.85 -5.07
N LEU A 327 -21.83 -13.97 -3.76
CA LEU A 327 -21.23 -15.14 -3.11
C LEU A 327 -22.24 -16.29 -2.97
N ALA A 328 -23.53 -15.98 -2.78
CA ALA A 328 -24.61 -16.96 -2.60
C ALA A 328 -24.85 -17.92 -3.78
N PHE A 329 -24.18 -17.72 -4.92
CA PHE A 329 -24.28 -18.55 -6.12
C PHE A 329 -22.94 -19.19 -6.55
N GLU A 330 -21.86 -18.99 -5.79
CA GLU A 330 -20.50 -19.42 -6.15
C GLU A 330 -19.98 -20.43 -5.11
N ASN A 331 -19.58 -21.63 -5.54
CA ASN A 331 -19.01 -22.64 -4.66
C ASN A 331 -17.54 -22.27 -4.31
N ILE A 332 -17.35 -21.58 -3.20
CA ILE A 332 -16.03 -21.10 -2.74
C ILE A 332 -15.49 -22.02 -1.65
N THR A 333 -14.35 -22.66 -1.90
CA THR A 333 -13.74 -23.66 -1.00
C THR A 333 -12.38 -23.25 -0.41
N SER A 334 -11.85 -22.08 -0.79
CA SER A 334 -10.62 -21.53 -0.20
C SER A 334 -10.65 -20.00 -0.13
N VAL A 335 -9.96 -19.46 0.86
CA VAL A 335 -9.72 -18.02 1.04
C VAL A 335 -9.06 -17.39 -0.19
N THR A 336 -8.25 -18.16 -0.93
CA THR A 336 -7.59 -17.73 -2.19
C THR A 336 -8.58 -17.52 -3.33
N GLN A 337 -9.59 -18.38 -3.45
CA GLN A 337 -10.68 -18.28 -4.40
C GLN A 337 -11.58 -17.08 -4.06
N LEU A 338 -11.95 -16.93 -2.78
CA LEU A 338 -12.72 -15.79 -2.28
C LEU A 338 -12.07 -14.45 -2.65
N LEU A 339 -10.79 -14.28 -2.31
CA LEU A 339 -10.03 -13.07 -2.63
C LEU A 339 -10.00 -12.78 -4.13
N THR A 340 -9.88 -13.81 -4.96
CA THR A 340 -9.86 -13.69 -6.42
C THR A 340 -11.23 -13.32 -6.99
N TYR A 341 -12.31 -13.87 -6.43
CA TYR A 341 -13.68 -13.56 -6.83
C TYR A 341 -14.11 -12.15 -6.41
N CYS A 342 -13.92 -11.77 -5.15
CA CYS A 342 -14.22 -10.42 -4.65
C CYS A 342 -13.43 -9.32 -5.38
N ARG A 343 -12.17 -9.58 -5.78
CA ARG A 343 -11.41 -8.65 -6.64
C ARG A 343 -12.06 -8.42 -8.01
N LYS A 344 -12.67 -9.45 -8.63
CA LYS A 344 -13.45 -9.29 -9.88
C LYS A 344 -14.72 -8.46 -9.64
N LEU A 345 -15.36 -8.60 -8.47
CA LEU A 345 -16.51 -7.79 -8.07
C LEU A 345 -16.12 -6.33 -7.78
N ASP A 346 -14.96 -6.07 -7.17
CA ASP A 346 -14.45 -4.71 -6.95
C ASP A 346 -14.22 -3.95 -8.27
N VAL A 347 -13.74 -4.63 -9.33
CA VAL A 347 -13.63 -4.03 -10.67
C VAL A 347 -15.02 -3.67 -11.21
N LYS A 348 -16.02 -4.56 -11.09
CA LYS A 348 -17.41 -4.26 -11.46
C LYS A 348 -18.00 -3.10 -10.64
N ARG A 349 -17.70 -3.04 -9.34
CA ARG A 349 -18.07 -1.94 -8.42
C ARG A 349 -17.46 -0.60 -8.82
N GLY A 350 -16.22 -0.61 -9.32
CA GLY A 350 -15.57 0.55 -9.93
C GLY A 350 -16.28 1.00 -11.21
N LEU A 351 -16.50 0.08 -12.16
CA LEU A 351 -17.17 0.36 -13.44
C LEU A 351 -18.59 0.94 -13.24
N ALA A 352 -19.35 0.39 -12.29
CA ALA A 352 -20.68 0.89 -11.95
C ALA A 352 -20.66 2.33 -11.38
N LYS A 353 -19.63 2.70 -10.60
CA LYS A 353 -19.45 4.08 -10.11
C LYS A 353 -19.07 5.06 -11.22
N SER A 354 -18.42 4.59 -12.29
CA SER A 354 -18.10 5.38 -13.49
C SER A 354 -19.19 5.36 -14.56
N TYR A 355 -20.35 4.72 -14.31
CA TYR A 355 -21.43 4.67 -15.29
C TYR A 355 -22.06 6.06 -15.50
N ILE A 356 -21.98 6.56 -16.73
CA ILE A 356 -22.67 7.75 -17.19
C ILE A 356 -23.86 7.29 -18.04
N PRO A 357 -25.11 7.70 -17.74
CA PRO A 357 -26.26 7.32 -18.55
C PRO A 357 -26.15 7.92 -19.98
N PRO A 358 -26.74 7.26 -21.00
CA PRO A 358 -26.63 7.69 -22.39
C PRO A 358 -27.13 9.14 -22.57
N PRO A 359 -26.48 9.94 -23.44
CA PRO A 359 -26.84 11.33 -23.63
C PRO A 359 -28.27 11.48 -24.16
N PRO A 360 -29.03 12.50 -23.71
CA PRO A 360 -30.39 12.72 -24.17
C PRO A 360 -30.42 13.05 -25.67
N LYS A 361 -31.49 12.69 -26.38
CA LYS A 361 -31.60 12.83 -27.86
C LYS A 361 -31.07 14.16 -28.43
N LYS A 362 -31.34 15.29 -27.75
CA LYS A 362 -30.89 16.66 -28.12
C LYS A 362 -29.37 16.88 -28.11
N LYS A 363 -28.59 15.95 -27.55
CA LYS A 363 -27.12 15.96 -27.49
C LYS A 363 -26.50 14.70 -28.13
N SER A 364 -27.29 13.88 -28.81
CA SER A 364 -26.77 12.78 -29.63
C SER A 364 -26.44 13.27 -31.03
N LEU A 365 -25.32 12.79 -31.58
CA LEU A 365 -24.98 12.97 -33.00
C LEU A 365 -25.96 12.22 -33.93
N VAL A 366 -26.62 11.18 -33.40
CA VAL A 366 -27.62 10.36 -34.09
C VAL A 366 -28.89 10.32 -33.21
N PRO A 367 -29.84 11.27 -33.37
CA PRO A 367 -30.98 11.41 -32.47
C PRO A 367 -32.02 10.27 -32.57
N GLU A 368 -32.06 9.56 -33.69
CA GLU A 368 -32.95 8.42 -33.93
C GLU A 368 -32.57 7.22 -33.02
N LEU A 369 -31.30 6.81 -33.02
CA LEU A 369 -30.75 5.72 -32.18
C LEU A 369 -30.56 6.11 -30.71
N ALA A 370 -30.65 7.39 -30.37
CA ALA A 370 -30.43 7.87 -29.00
C ALA A 370 -31.51 7.36 -28.02
N TYR A 371 -31.09 7.05 -26.80
CA TYR A 371 -31.97 6.53 -25.74
C TYR A 371 -33.18 7.44 -25.51
N ALA A 372 -34.37 6.89 -25.76
CA ALA A 372 -35.63 7.53 -25.44
C ALA A 372 -36.04 7.14 -24.02
N SER A 373 -35.82 8.03 -23.05
CA SER A 373 -36.50 7.92 -21.76
C SER A 373 -38.00 8.02 -21.99
N THR A 374 -38.75 6.95 -21.73
CA THR A 374 -40.21 6.86 -21.89
C THR A 374 -41.00 7.65 -20.82
N SER A 375 -40.51 8.85 -20.50
CA SER A 375 -41.24 9.90 -19.79
C SER A 375 -42.07 10.73 -20.77
N THR A 376 -42.86 10.06 -21.62
CA THR A 376 -43.80 10.74 -22.53
C THR A 376 -44.93 11.32 -21.68
N SER A 377 -44.97 12.64 -21.55
CA SER A 377 -46.12 13.35 -21.00
C SER A 377 -47.31 13.14 -21.94
N VAL A 378 -48.23 12.24 -21.56
CA VAL A 378 -49.47 11.99 -22.28
C VAL A 378 -50.43 13.15 -22.04
N SER A 379 -50.29 14.21 -22.84
CA SER A 379 -51.24 15.31 -22.91
C SER A 379 -52.52 14.84 -23.60
N SER A 380 -53.61 14.84 -22.83
CA SER A 380 -54.99 14.46 -23.18
C SER A 380 -55.45 14.70 -24.63
N SER A 381 -56.03 13.66 -25.24
CA SER A 381 -57.27 13.79 -26.02
C SER A 381 -58.00 12.43 -26.16
N HIS A 382 -59.16 12.31 -25.51
CA HIS A 382 -60.27 11.36 -25.73
C HIS A 382 -60.01 9.97 -26.36
N SER A 383 -60.28 8.90 -25.61
CA SER A 383 -61.56 8.18 -25.73
C SER A 383 -61.83 7.28 -24.50
N SER A 384 -63.07 6.80 -24.36
CA SER A 384 -63.56 6.04 -23.21
C SER A 384 -63.52 4.53 -23.43
N LEU A 385 -63.27 3.74 -22.37
CA LEU A 385 -63.90 2.44 -22.08
C LEU A 385 -63.61 2.01 -20.62
N VAL A 386 -64.21 0.91 -20.13
CA VAL A 386 -64.47 0.68 -18.69
C VAL A 386 -64.09 -0.74 -18.22
N VAL A 387 -63.87 -0.91 -16.91
CA VAL A 387 -63.76 -2.16 -16.11
C VAL A 387 -62.36 -2.83 -16.06
N GLY A 388 -61.94 -3.26 -14.85
CA GLY A 388 -60.74 -4.08 -14.59
C GLY A 388 -60.10 -3.83 -13.21
N GLU A 389 -60.12 -4.82 -12.31
CA GLU A 389 -59.81 -4.66 -10.87
C GLU A 389 -58.31 -4.84 -10.48
N VAL A 390 -57.78 -3.90 -9.68
CA VAL A 390 -57.27 -4.06 -8.27
C VAL A 390 -56.54 -5.38 -7.89
N PRO A 391 -55.45 -5.40 -7.06
CA PRO A 391 -54.54 -4.37 -6.51
C PRO A 391 -53.03 -4.70 -6.83
N THR A 392 -51.92 -4.28 -6.17
CA THR A 392 -51.62 -3.38 -5.02
C THR A 392 -50.20 -2.79 -5.13
N THR A 393 -49.98 -1.54 -4.71
CA THR A 393 -48.86 -1.11 -3.80
C THR A 393 -49.09 0.34 -3.35
N ARG A 394 -48.56 0.74 -2.18
CA ARG A 394 -48.98 1.98 -1.49
C ARG A 394 -48.37 3.27 -2.08
N SER A 395 -49.16 4.03 -2.84
CA SER A 395 -48.89 5.46 -3.08
C SER A 395 -49.32 6.30 -1.86
N VAL A 396 -48.41 7.06 -1.25
CA VAL A 396 -48.73 7.96 -0.14
C VAL A 396 -49.44 9.21 -0.68
N THR A 397 -50.74 9.34 -0.40
CA THR A 397 -51.59 10.45 -0.83
C THR A 397 -51.28 11.74 -0.08
N ILE A 398 -50.38 12.54 -0.65
CA ILE A 398 -50.07 13.88 -0.14
C ILE A 398 -51.31 14.79 -0.23
N LYS A 399 -51.71 15.32 0.93
CA LYS A 399 -52.71 16.38 1.09
C LYS A 399 -52.04 17.77 1.09
N CYS A 400 -52.79 18.77 0.63
CA CYS A 400 -52.35 20.15 0.54
C CYS A 400 -52.71 20.97 1.78
N PHE A 401 -51.73 21.39 2.58
CA PHE A 401 -51.88 22.27 3.75
C PHE A 401 -52.35 23.72 3.45
N ASN A 402 -53.21 23.93 2.44
CA ASN A 402 -53.91 25.20 2.17
C ASN A 402 -55.43 24.98 1.92
N CYS A 403 -55.79 23.83 1.36
CA CYS A 403 -57.17 23.50 0.95
C CYS A 403 -57.56 22.03 1.21
N ASP A 404 -56.69 21.25 1.86
CA ASP A 404 -56.81 19.83 2.25
C ASP A 404 -57.04 18.82 1.12
N GLN A 405 -57.13 19.29 -0.13
CA GLN A 405 -57.21 18.47 -1.33
C GLN A 405 -55.93 17.64 -1.55
N VAL A 406 -56.09 16.45 -2.12
CA VAL A 406 -54.99 15.54 -2.46
C VAL A 406 -54.31 15.88 -3.80
N GLY A 407 -53.12 15.32 -4.01
CA GLY A 407 -52.45 15.33 -5.32
C GLY A 407 -51.51 16.51 -5.58
N HIS A 408 -51.47 17.51 -4.69
CA HIS A 408 -50.53 18.63 -4.78
C HIS A 408 -50.04 19.08 -3.39
N ARG A 409 -48.93 19.83 -3.36
CA ARG A 409 -48.37 20.41 -2.12
C ARG A 409 -48.79 21.87 -1.98
N HIS A 410 -48.78 22.41 -0.75
CA HIS A 410 -49.12 23.81 -0.45
C HIS A 410 -48.46 24.84 -1.39
N ARG A 411 -47.18 24.63 -1.76
CA ARG A 411 -46.45 25.53 -2.68
C ARG A 411 -47.05 25.63 -4.10
N THR A 412 -47.80 24.63 -4.54
CA THR A 412 -48.42 24.53 -5.87
C THR A 412 -49.94 24.42 -5.75
N CYS A 413 -50.53 25.09 -4.75
CA CYS A 413 -51.98 25.16 -4.58
C CYS A 413 -52.60 26.17 -5.56
N PRO A 414 -53.67 25.80 -6.30
CA PRO A 414 -54.40 26.73 -7.17
C PRO A 414 -55.38 27.62 -6.39
N SER A 415 -55.72 27.26 -5.15
CA SER A 415 -56.53 28.11 -4.26
C SER A 415 -55.67 29.26 -3.69
N PRO A 416 -56.25 30.46 -3.46
CA PRO A 416 -55.53 31.54 -2.80
C PRO A 416 -54.99 31.08 -1.44
N LYS A 417 -53.80 31.56 -1.08
CA LYS A 417 -53.15 31.22 0.18
C LYS A 417 -53.88 31.90 1.33
N LYS A 418 -54.17 31.15 2.39
CA LYS A 418 -54.61 31.72 3.67
C LYS A 418 -53.38 32.10 4.47
N ASP A 419 -53.24 33.38 4.83
CA ASP A 419 -52.17 33.83 5.72
C ASP A 419 -52.46 33.36 7.15
N ILE A 420 -51.86 32.22 7.51
CA ILE A 420 -51.90 31.69 8.87
C ILE A 420 -50.72 32.31 9.63
N LEU A 421 -51.03 33.28 10.49
CA LEU A 421 -50.06 33.83 11.45
C LEU A 421 -49.50 32.70 12.32
N PHE A 422 -48.17 32.56 12.33
CA PHE A 422 -47.49 31.53 13.12
C PHE A 422 -47.69 31.77 14.62
N GLN A 423 -48.40 30.85 15.29
CA GLN A 423 -48.18 30.61 16.72
C GLN A 423 -47.07 29.56 16.88
N LEU A 424 -46.04 29.90 17.64
CA LEU A 424 -44.90 29.04 17.92
C LEU A 424 -45.21 28.05 19.06
N ARG A 425 -44.92 26.78 18.82
CA ARG A 425 -44.59 25.75 19.82
C ARG A 425 -43.62 24.74 19.19
#